data_AF-A0A0X8JL94-F1
#
_entry.id   AF-A0A0X8JL94-F1
#
_cell.length_a   1.000
_cell.length_b   1.000
_cell.length_c   1.000
_cell.angle_alpha   90.00
_cell.angle_beta   90.00
_cell.angle_gamma   90.00
#
_symmetry.space_group_name_H-M   'P 1'
#
loop_
_entity.id
_entity.type
_entity.pdbx_description
1 polymer ?
#
loop_
_entity_poly.entity_id
_entity_poly.type
_entity_poly.pdbx_seq_one_letter_code
_entity_poly.pdbx_strand_id
1 'polypeptide(L)'
;MLKTCFSLCLLAAFCLSQPVVAGHSGPGPYNGQGEYRMGRYRGNVQDIDDWLEQLPPNQQNKARRIIDDARPRVRELRGRIREKMAELESLSYDQGTSPDTLPRLGRELQQLRDALRASLVDVDERLRREVGVSLGPPVSRGCRMSHAGIPPADEED
;
A
#
# COMPACT_ATOMS: atom_id res chain seq x y z
N MET A 1 -44.91 -56.28 -19.04
CA MET A 1 -43.70 -57.07 -19.35
C MET A 1 -42.83 -56.28 -20.30
N LEU A 2 -41.75 -55.64 -19.82
CA LEU A 2 -40.72 -55.06 -20.68
C LEU A 2 -39.36 -55.32 -20.05
N LYS A 3 -38.57 -56.15 -20.73
CA LYS A 3 -37.17 -56.44 -20.48
C LYS A 3 -36.34 -55.24 -20.92
N THR A 4 -35.36 -54.83 -20.11
CA THR A 4 -33.92 -54.84 -20.40
C THR A 4 -33.20 -53.88 -19.45
N CYS A 5 -32.80 -54.39 -18.28
CA CYS A 5 -31.70 -53.86 -17.49
C CYS A 5 -30.52 -54.78 -17.76
N PHE A 6 -29.42 -54.29 -18.31
CA PHE A 6 -28.07 -54.85 -18.15
C PHE A 6 -27.11 -53.98 -18.94
N SER A 7 -26.32 -53.15 -18.26
CA SER A 7 -24.91 -52.97 -18.65
C SER A 7 -24.12 -52.25 -17.56
N LEU A 8 -23.27 -53.03 -16.90
CA LEU A 8 -21.89 -52.69 -16.52
C LEU A 8 -21.65 -51.76 -15.33
N CYS A 9 -21.90 -52.28 -14.12
CA CYS A 9 -21.05 -51.98 -12.97
C CYS A 9 -19.85 -52.94 -12.99
N LEU A 10 -18.77 -52.53 -13.64
CA LEU A 10 -17.46 -53.19 -13.51
C LEU A 10 -16.38 -52.12 -13.31
N LEU A 11 -15.71 -52.22 -12.16
CA LEU A 11 -14.35 -51.75 -11.89
C LEU A 11 -14.26 -50.21 -11.69
N ALA A 12 -13.65 -49.66 -10.64
CA ALA A 12 -12.69 -50.22 -9.71
C ALA A 12 -12.74 -49.43 -8.39
N ALA A 13 -12.54 -50.15 -7.30
CA ALA A 13 -12.07 -49.61 -6.04
C ALA A 13 -10.77 -48.83 -6.25
N PHE A 14 -10.73 -47.57 -5.81
CA PHE A 14 -9.59 -46.94 -5.11
C PHE A 14 -9.91 -45.46 -4.86
N CYS A 15 -10.49 -45.13 -3.71
CA CYS A 15 -10.52 -43.76 -3.19
C CYS A 15 -10.51 -43.84 -1.64
N LEU A 16 -9.47 -44.46 -1.10
CA LEU A 16 -9.07 -44.28 0.30
C LEU A 16 -7.81 -43.41 0.32
N SER A 17 -7.83 -42.44 1.22
CA SER A 17 -6.68 -41.71 1.77
C SER A 17 -6.01 -40.66 0.88
N GLN A 18 -6.42 -39.39 1.04
CA GLN A 18 -5.49 -38.29 0.84
C GLN A 18 -4.83 -37.93 2.18
N PRO A 19 -3.50 -38.03 2.31
CA PRO A 19 -2.80 -37.42 3.42
C PRO A 19 -2.75 -35.90 3.22
N VAL A 20 -3.24 -35.15 4.21
CA VAL A 20 -2.94 -33.71 4.35
C VAL A 20 -1.43 -33.60 4.58
N VAL A 21 -0.72 -33.18 3.53
CA VAL A 21 0.68 -32.79 3.67
C VAL A 21 0.70 -31.43 4.36
N ALA A 22 0.98 -31.45 5.66
CA ALA A 22 1.38 -30.27 6.39
C ALA A 22 2.77 -29.88 5.87
N GLY A 23 2.82 -28.96 4.91
CA GLY A 23 4.06 -28.32 4.46
C GLY A 23 4.59 -27.44 5.58
N HIS A 24 5.47 -27.99 6.42
CA HIS A 24 6.34 -27.22 7.30
C HIS A 24 7.44 -26.60 6.44
N SER A 25 7.16 -25.41 5.91
CA SER A 25 8.19 -24.55 5.34
C SER A 25 8.47 -23.47 6.38
N GLY A 26 9.53 -23.65 7.18
CA GLY A 26 10.01 -22.60 8.07
C GLY A 26 10.35 -21.33 7.27
N PRO A 27 10.26 -20.14 7.87
CA PRO A 27 10.62 -18.91 7.18
C PRO A 27 12.12 -18.94 6.90
N GLY A 28 12.47 -19.06 5.61
CA GLY A 28 13.80 -18.75 5.12
C GLY A 28 14.14 -17.27 5.36
N PRO A 29 15.43 -16.90 5.29
CA PRO A 29 15.86 -15.53 5.55
C PRO A 29 15.12 -14.56 4.62
N TYR A 30 14.61 -13.48 5.21
CA TYR A 30 13.97 -12.36 4.52
C TYR A 30 14.97 -11.74 3.55
N ASN A 31 14.98 -12.21 2.30
CA ASN A 31 15.50 -11.45 1.18
C ASN A 31 14.35 -10.59 0.67
N GLY A 32 14.52 -9.26 0.73
CA GLY A 32 13.53 -8.24 0.42
C GLY A 32 13.10 -8.15 -1.05
N GLN A 33 12.71 -9.27 -1.66
CA GLN A 33 12.16 -9.34 -3.01
C GLN A 33 10.82 -10.09 -2.99
N GLY A 34 9.85 -9.51 -2.30
CA GLY A 34 8.44 -9.86 -2.44
C GLY A 34 7.84 -9.13 -3.64
N GLU A 35 7.89 -9.75 -4.82
CA GLU A 35 7.13 -9.32 -6.00
C GLU A 35 5.62 -9.49 -5.73
N TYR A 36 4.98 -8.47 -5.14
CA TYR A 36 3.53 -8.26 -5.28
C TYR A 36 3.32 -7.40 -6.53
N ARG A 37 3.36 -8.04 -7.70
CA ARG A 37 3.09 -7.38 -8.97
C ARG A 37 1.59 -7.12 -9.12
N MET A 38 1.14 -5.96 -8.66
CA MET A 38 -0.12 -5.36 -9.07
C MET A 38 0.13 -3.99 -9.71
N GLY A 39 -0.16 -3.91 -11.02
CA GLY A 39 -0.50 -2.65 -11.69
C GLY A 39 0.65 -1.67 -11.95
N ARG A 40 1.35 -1.88 -13.08
CA ARG A 40 1.84 -0.83 -14.00
C ARG A 40 1.93 0.60 -13.41
N TYR A 41 2.98 0.89 -12.68
CA TYR A 41 3.62 2.21 -12.68
C TYR A 41 5.10 1.99 -12.97
N ARG A 42 5.44 2.09 -14.26
CA ARG A 42 6.82 2.22 -14.71
C ARG A 42 7.08 3.72 -14.84
N GLY A 43 7.65 4.31 -13.80
CA GLY A 43 8.26 5.63 -13.84
C GLY A 43 9.45 5.58 -12.89
N ASN A 44 10.66 5.62 -13.44
CA ASN A 44 11.89 5.82 -12.69
C ASN A 44 11.86 7.23 -12.07
N VAL A 45 12.20 7.34 -10.77
CA VAL A 45 13.02 8.35 -10.05
C VAL A 45 12.82 9.86 -10.36
N GLN A 46 12.66 10.74 -9.34
CA GLN A 46 12.65 12.25 -9.36
C GLN A 46 11.34 13.05 -9.63
N ASP A 47 10.21 12.52 -9.19
CA ASP A 47 8.93 12.75 -9.87
C ASP A 47 8.10 14.01 -9.41
N ILE A 48 8.37 14.67 -8.27
CA ILE A 48 7.75 16.01 -7.97
C ILE A 48 8.53 17.19 -8.57
N ASP A 49 9.85 17.10 -8.60
CA ASP A 49 10.71 18.17 -9.09
C ASP A 49 10.60 18.24 -10.63
N ASP A 50 10.56 17.08 -11.29
CA ASP A 50 10.26 16.94 -12.71
C ASP A 50 8.84 17.43 -13.07
N TRP A 51 7.84 17.17 -12.22
CA TRP A 51 6.49 17.71 -12.41
C TRP A 51 6.49 19.24 -12.33
N LEU A 52 7.26 19.81 -11.40
CA LEU A 52 7.41 21.26 -11.27
C LEU A 52 8.11 21.88 -12.48
N GLU A 53 9.12 21.23 -13.04
CA GLU A 53 9.83 21.71 -14.24
C GLU A 53 8.95 21.72 -15.49
N GLN A 54 7.93 20.86 -15.56
CA GLN A 54 6.95 20.84 -16.66
C GLN A 54 5.94 21.99 -16.60
N LEU A 55 5.83 22.70 -15.47
CA LEU A 55 4.91 23.83 -15.35
C LEU A 55 5.42 25.06 -16.12
N PRO A 56 4.53 25.92 -16.64
CA PRO A 56 4.88 27.23 -17.15
C PRO A 56 5.72 28.06 -16.15
N PRO A 57 6.74 28.83 -16.60
CA PRO A 57 7.66 29.56 -15.70
C PRO A 57 6.96 30.51 -14.71
N ASN A 58 5.83 31.09 -15.09
CA ASN A 58 5.03 31.97 -14.24
C ASN A 58 4.32 31.22 -13.09
N GLN A 59 4.20 29.90 -13.16
CA GLN A 59 3.54 29.04 -12.17
C GLN A 59 4.55 28.29 -11.28
N GLN A 60 5.74 27.95 -11.81
CA GLN A 60 6.76 27.13 -11.13
C GLN A 60 7.11 27.63 -9.73
N ASN A 61 7.49 28.91 -9.58
CA ASN A 61 7.95 29.46 -8.31
C ASN A 61 6.89 29.39 -7.20
N LYS A 62 5.62 29.58 -7.56
CA LYS A 62 4.52 29.56 -6.59
C LYS A 62 4.14 28.12 -6.22
N ALA A 63 4.09 27.22 -7.20
CA ALA A 63 3.86 25.80 -6.97
C ALA A 63 4.95 25.18 -6.09
N ARG A 64 6.23 25.50 -6.38
CA ARG A 64 7.40 25.09 -5.59
C ARG A 64 7.25 25.46 -4.12
N ARG A 65 6.92 26.72 -3.82
CA ARG A 65 6.72 27.19 -2.44
C ARG A 65 5.62 26.43 -1.71
N ILE A 66 4.47 26.22 -2.36
CA ILE A 66 3.35 25.47 -1.75
C ILE A 66 3.76 24.04 -1.39
N ILE A 67 4.51 23.38 -2.28
CA ILE A 67 5.00 22.01 -2.06
C ILE A 67 6.05 21.97 -0.96
N ASP A 68 7.00 22.90 -0.98
CA ASP A 68 8.08 22.95 0.01
C ASP A 68 7.56 23.27 1.41
N ASP A 69 6.55 24.14 1.53
CA ASP A 69 5.86 24.41 2.79
C ASP A 69 5.19 23.14 3.38
N ALA A 70 4.66 22.27 2.53
CA ALA A 70 3.95 21.07 2.96
C ALA A 70 4.87 19.86 3.20
N ARG A 71 6.07 19.86 2.59
CA ARG A 71 7.03 18.75 2.61
C ARG A 71 7.37 18.26 4.03
N PRO A 72 7.62 19.13 5.04
CA PRO A 72 7.93 18.68 6.39
C PRO A 72 6.79 17.88 7.03
N ARG A 73 5.55 18.36 6.88
CA ARG A 73 4.37 17.71 7.46
C ARG A 73 4.09 16.35 6.81
N VAL A 74 4.19 16.27 5.48
CA VAL A 74 4.00 15.02 4.74
C VAL A 74 5.08 14.01 5.14
N ARG A 75 6.34 14.44 5.26
CA ARG A 75 7.45 13.58 5.68
C ARG A 75 7.25 13.05 7.11
N GLU A 76 6.86 13.91 8.04
CA GLU A 76 6.54 13.52 9.43
C GLU A 76 5.45 12.44 9.47
N LEU A 77 4.34 12.66 8.77
CA LEU A 77 3.21 11.72 8.73
C LEU A 77 3.62 10.36 8.12
N ARG A 78 4.39 10.37 7.03
CA ARG A 78 4.93 9.13 6.44
C ARG A 78 5.87 8.41 7.39
N GLY A 79 6.75 9.13 8.10
CA GLY A 79 7.64 8.59 9.12
C GLY A 79 6.86 7.86 10.21
N ARG A 80 5.85 8.52 10.79
CA ARG A 80 4.98 7.94 11.82
C ARG A 80 4.19 6.73 11.35
N ILE A 81 3.72 6.76 10.09
CA ILE A 81 3.05 5.59 9.48
C ILE A 81 4.03 4.42 9.37
N ARG A 82 5.27 4.66 8.93
CA ARG A 82 6.32 3.62 8.86
C ARG A 82 6.63 3.04 10.23
N GLU A 83 6.84 3.90 11.23
CA GLU A 83 7.07 3.47 12.62
C GLU A 83 5.93 2.59 13.14
N LYS A 84 4.68 2.97 12.91
CA LYS A 84 3.51 2.20 13.34
C LYS A 84 3.32 0.90 12.57
N MET A 85 3.68 0.87 11.28
CA MET A 85 3.71 -0.38 10.52
C MET A 85 4.79 -1.31 11.05
N ALA A 86 5.99 -0.80 11.37
CA ALA A 86 7.05 -1.61 11.98
C ALA A 86 6.63 -2.14 13.36
N GLU A 87 5.93 -1.34 14.17
CA GLU A 87 5.35 -1.80 15.44
C GLU A 87 4.36 -2.95 15.20
N LEU A 88 3.46 -2.81 14.23
CA LEU A 88 2.50 -3.84 13.84
C LEU A 88 3.18 -5.13 13.35
N GLU A 89 4.23 -5.01 12.54
CA GLU A 89 5.02 -6.14 12.03
C GLU A 89 5.79 -6.86 13.14
N SER A 90 6.21 -6.13 14.18
CA SER A 90 6.92 -6.68 15.34
C SER A 90 6.02 -7.36 16.36
N LEU A 91 4.69 -7.25 16.23
CA LEU A 91 3.76 -7.89 17.17
C LEU A 91 3.90 -9.41 17.10
N SER A 92 4.34 -10.00 18.21
CA SER A 92 4.17 -11.42 18.46
C SER A 92 2.71 -11.68 18.83
N TYR A 93 1.99 -12.45 18.03
CA TYR A 93 0.61 -12.85 18.31
C TYR A 93 0.52 -13.95 19.40
N ASP A 94 1.50 -14.02 20.30
CA ASP A 94 1.55 -14.95 21.41
C ASP A 94 0.78 -14.42 22.65
N GLN A 95 0.78 -15.21 23.74
CA GLN A 95 0.03 -14.91 24.96
C GLN A 95 0.53 -13.67 25.73
N GLY A 96 1.66 -13.06 25.33
CA GLY A 96 2.23 -11.88 25.99
C GLY A 96 1.66 -10.55 25.47
N THR A 97 1.09 -10.52 24.27
CA THR A 97 0.55 -9.30 23.69
C THR A 97 -0.86 -9.04 24.20
N SER A 98 -1.06 -7.88 24.83
CA SER A 98 -2.39 -7.46 25.29
C SER A 98 -3.39 -7.44 24.12
N PRO A 99 -4.62 -7.96 24.28
CA PRO A 99 -5.63 -7.98 23.23
C PRO A 99 -6.03 -6.58 22.73
N ASP A 100 -5.78 -5.54 23.53
CA ASP A 100 -6.07 -4.15 23.16
C ASP A 100 -5.01 -3.53 22.24
N THR A 101 -3.86 -4.17 22.09
CA THR A 101 -2.71 -3.63 21.35
C THR A 101 -3.02 -3.49 19.86
N LEU A 102 -3.54 -4.55 19.23
CA LEU A 102 -3.86 -4.55 17.80
C LEU A 102 -4.98 -3.55 17.45
N PRO A 103 -6.12 -3.51 18.17
CA PRO A 103 -7.14 -2.48 17.95
C PRO A 103 -6.64 -1.05 18.14
N ARG A 104 -5.78 -0.80 19.14
CA ARG A 104 -5.17 0.51 19.36
C ARG A 104 -4.31 0.92 18.17
N LEU A 105 -3.39 0.05 17.74
CA LEU A 105 -2.51 0.33 16.61
C LEU A 105 -3.26 0.52 15.29
N GLY A 106 -4.30 -0.28 15.05
CA GLY A 106 -5.17 -0.10 13.89
C GLY A 106 -5.83 1.27 13.85
N ARG A 107 -6.32 1.78 15.00
CA ARG A 107 -6.89 3.14 15.10
C ARG A 107 -5.83 4.22 14.87
N GLU A 108 -4.66 4.09 15.49
CA GLU A 108 -3.56 5.05 15.32
C GLU A 108 -3.09 5.12 13.85
N LEU A 109 -2.93 3.97 13.18
CA LEU A 109 -2.61 3.91 11.76
C LEU A 109 -3.69 4.55 10.89
N GLN A 110 -4.97 4.33 11.21
CA GLN A 110 -6.08 4.94 10.49
C GLN A 110 -6.05 6.47 10.63
N GLN A 111 -5.86 6.99 11.85
CA GLN A 111 -5.75 8.43 12.10
C GLN A 111 -4.57 9.07 11.33
N LEU A 112 -3.42 8.40 11.31
CA LEU A 112 -2.25 8.87 10.57
C LEU A 112 -2.50 8.89 9.06
N ARG A 113 -3.15 7.85 8.52
CA ARG A 113 -3.53 7.78 7.10
C ARG A 113 -4.53 8.88 6.73
N ASP A 114 -5.51 9.14 7.57
CA ASP A 114 -6.50 10.20 7.35
C ASP A 114 -5.84 11.58 7.40
N ALA A 115 -4.91 11.80 8.33
CA ALA A 115 -4.13 13.04 8.40
C ALA A 115 -3.23 13.23 7.17
N LEU A 116 -2.56 12.18 6.69
CA LEU A 116 -1.77 12.24 5.46
C LEU A 116 -2.66 12.56 4.26
N ARG A 117 -3.84 11.95 4.17
CA ARG A 117 -4.79 12.19 3.08
C ARG A 117 -5.24 13.64 3.08
N ALA A 118 -5.65 14.15 4.25
CA ALA A 118 -6.07 15.53 4.41
C ALA A 118 -4.96 16.50 3.98
N SER A 119 -3.71 16.25 4.40
CA SER A 119 -2.57 17.08 4.01
C SER A 119 -2.34 17.09 2.49
N LEU A 120 -2.42 15.94 1.82
CA LEU A 120 -2.22 15.85 0.37
C LEU A 120 -3.35 16.52 -0.42
N VAL A 121 -4.59 16.40 0.06
CA VAL A 121 -5.76 17.07 -0.52
C VAL A 121 -5.68 18.58 -0.34
N ASP A 122 -5.25 19.06 0.83
CA ASP A 122 -5.07 20.49 1.09
C ASP A 122 -4.02 21.10 0.16
N VAL A 123 -2.88 20.42 -0.03
CA VAL A 123 -1.83 20.87 -0.98
C VAL A 123 -2.37 20.97 -2.40
N ASP A 124 -3.07 19.94 -2.88
CA ASP A 124 -3.65 19.96 -4.24
C ASP A 124 -4.70 21.07 -4.41
N GLU A 125 -5.53 21.28 -3.39
CA GLU A 125 -6.52 22.36 -3.39
C GLU A 125 -5.86 23.75 -3.38
N ARG A 126 -4.78 23.94 -2.61
CA ARG A 126 -3.97 25.16 -2.62
C ARG A 126 -3.34 25.39 -3.99
N LEU A 127 -2.75 24.37 -4.61
CA LEU A 127 -2.20 24.46 -5.96
C LEU A 127 -3.27 24.85 -7.00
N ARG A 128 -4.46 24.25 -6.91
CA ARG A 128 -5.59 24.57 -7.80
C ARG A 128 -6.04 26.02 -7.63
N ARG A 129 -6.19 26.48 -6.40
CA ARG A 129 -6.65 27.84 -6.08
C ARG A 129 -5.63 28.92 -6.41
N GLU A 130 -4.36 28.68 -6.08
CA GLU A 130 -3.34 29.70 -6.09
C GLU A 130 -2.52 29.78 -7.36
N VAL A 131 -2.39 28.65 -8.08
CA VAL A 131 -1.54 28.50 -9.26
C VAL A 131 -2.34 28.07 -10.49
N GLY A 132 -3.49 27.42 -10.29
CA GLY A 132 -4.33 26.89 -11.37
C GLY A 132 -3.88 25.52 -11.87
N VAL A 133 -3.12 24.77 -11.07
CA VAL A 133 -2.58 23.43 -11.41
C VAL A 133 -3.02 22.41 -10.39
N SER A 134 -3.01 21.12 -10.74
CA SER A 134 -3.40 20.02 -9.85
C SER A 134 -2.41 18.87 -9.95
N LEU A 135 -2.19 18.22 -8.81
CA LEU A 135 -1.46 16.96 -8.67
C LEU A 135 -2.37 15.74 -8.92
N GLY A 136 -3.68 15.99 -9.05
CA GLY A 136 -4.70 14.95 -9.14
C GLY A 136 -5.09 14.38 -7.77
N PRO A 137 -5.98 13.37 -7.76
CA PRO A 137 -6.36 12.70 -6.52
C PRO A 137 -5.23 11.79 -6.01
N PRO A 138 -5.16 11.53 -4.69
CA PRO A 138 -4.25 10.52 -4.16
C PRO A 138 -4.54 9.13 -4.75
N VAL A 139 -3.51 8.46 -5.25
CA VAL A 139 -3.55 7.19 -6.01
C VAL A 139 -3.99 6.00 -5.16
N SER A 140 -3.78 6.07 -3.83
CA SER A 140 -4.23 5.01 -2.92
C SER A 140 -4.80 5.57 -1.62
N ARG A 141 -5.47 4.70 -0.86
CA ARG A 141 -5.85 4.96 0.54
C ARG A 141 -4.91 4.26 1.52
N GLY A 142 -3.84 3.63 1.04
CA GLY A 142 -2.94 2.79 1.83
C GLY A 142 -1.88 3.60 2.61
N CYS A 143 -1.02 2.89 3.35
CA CYS A 143 0.08 3.51 4.08
C CYS A 143 1.15 4.14 3.18
N ARG A 144 1.22 3.71 1.91
CA ARG A 144 2.12 4.26 0.88
C ARG A 144 1.41 5.26 -0.05
N MET A 145 0.36 5.93 0.42
CA MET A 145 -0.43 6.89 -0.36
C MET A 145 0.42 8.00 -0.95
N SER A 146 0.12 8.40 -2.18
CA SER A 146 0.79 9.50 -2.88
C SER A 146 -0.13 10.04 -4.00
N HIS A 147 0.26 11.13 -4.68
CA HIS A 147 -0.44 11.64 -5.86
C HIS A 147 0.06 10.98 -7.14
N ALA A 148 -0.68 11.09 -8.23
CA ALA A 148 -0.21 10.60 -9.53
C ALA A 148 1.02 11.43 -9.94
N GLY A 149 2.20 10.81 -10.02
CA GLY A 149 3.47 11.52 -10.25
C GLY A 149 4.14 12.07 -8.98
N ILE A 150 3.66 11.71 -7.77
CA ILE A 150 4.45 11.87 -6.56
C ILE A 150 4.73 10.46 -6.04
N PRO A 151 5.97 9.98 -6.01
CA PRO A 151 6.29 8.69 -5.46
C PRO A 151 6.26 8.78 -3.93
N PRO A 152 6.01 7.66 -3.22
CA PRO A 152 6.25 7.63 -1.79
C PRO A 152 7.72 8.02 -1.53
N ALA A 153 7.96 8.81 -0.48
CA ALA A 153 9.23 9.51 -0.20
C ALA A 153 10.44 8.61 0.11
N ASP A 154 10.33 7.31 -0.17
CA ASP A 154 11.23 6.26 0.30
C ASP A 154 11.77 5.48 -0.91
N GLU A 155 12.48 6.17 -1.81
CA GLU A 155 13.44 5.58 -2.77
C GLU A 155 14.81 6.29 -2.69
N GLU A 156 15.10 6.96 -1.57
CA GLU A 156 16.44 7.47 -1.24
C GLU A 156 16.87 6.89 0.11
N ASP A 157 17.24 5.62 0.12
CA ASP A 157 18.18 5.00 1.07
C ASP A 157 18.83 3.78 0.41
#